data_AF-A0A1F8FZS6-F1
#
_entry.id   AF-A0A1F8FZS6-F1
#
_cell.length_a   1.000
_cell.length_b   1.000
_cell.length_c   1.000
_cell.angle_alpha   90.00
_cell.angle_beta   90.00
_cell.angle_gamma   90.00
#
_symmetry.space_group_name_H-M   'P 1'
#
loop_
_entity.id
_entity.type
_entity.pdbx_description
1 polymer ?
#
loop_
_entity_poly.entity_id
_entity_poly.type
_entity_poly.pdbx_seq_one_letter_code
_entity_poly.pdbx_strand_id
1 'polypeptide(L)'
;MSLFHTVKTYFIPCAHNGFRPRVLATSTFLILIGAVIGLKLVSVVSFSIYTGANLFHQVSQTDLYALTNQTRSQYQLKPLTPNPRLETAAQLKLADMTSQGYFAHVSPKGVEPWYWFDRARYDYSIAGENLAMDFTTTNEVMNGWLNSELHRKNILLASFTEIGIAVGTGVIEDDERTVVVQLFGSPRGAVSVLAANLPVQTGAPVPTPVPQKPVPPASTPFKTPFKKLVPIPTPTPAPTSPATAFRTESSRPIALVNTAEASVPEVQGASFVDSAPYISHSLLNLIFMILILASVAVFLINLLVVWRIQYPALILKSAALVGICLLAVFANDAWVAEYGSRVIIP
;
A
#
# COMPACT_ATOMS: atom_id res chain seq x y z
N MET A 1 45.75 -19.17 -28.35
CA MET A 1 45.10 -18.08 -29.11
C MET A 1 44.83 -16.91 -28.18
N SER A 2 45.12 -15.68 -28.60
CA SER A 2 44.89 -14.50 -27.73
C SER A 2 43.39 -14.23 -27.57
N LEU A 3 42.97 -13.74 -26.40
CA LEU A 3 41.58 -13.41 -26.06
C LEU A 3 40.92 -12.51 -27.12
N PHE A 4 41.68 -11.55 -27.64
CA PHE A 4 41.23 -10.62 -28.68
C PHE A 4 40.85 -11.32 -29.99
N HIS A 5 41.61 -12.36 -30.36
CA HIS A 5 41.34 -13.15 -31.57
C HIS A 5 40.05 -13.96 -31.43
N THR A 6 39.82 -14.52 -30.23
CA THR A 6 38.58 -15.23 -29.91
C THR A 6 37.37 -14.31 -29.95
N VAL A 7 37.44 -13.14 -29.30
CA VAL A 7 36.35 -12.14 -29.28
C VAL A 7 36.01 -11.69 -30.70
N LYS A 8 37.03 -11.34 -31.50
CA LYS A 8 36.83 -10.89 -32.89
C LYS A 8 36.13 -11.96 -33.73
N THR A 9 36.54 -13.21 -33.64
CA THR A 9 35.96 -14.31 -34.42
C THR A 9 34.53 -14.62 -34.00
N TYR A 10 34.21 -14.41 -32.72
CA TYR A 10 32.90 -14.75 -32.15
C TYR A 10 31.83 -13.69 -32.41
N PHE A 11 32.20 -12.41 -32.31
CA PHE A 11 31.25 -11.29 -32.33
C PHE A 11 31.33 -10.41 -33.60
N ILE A 12 32.48 -10.36 -34.27
CA ILE A 12 32.71 -9.42 -35.37
C ILE A 12 32.74 -10.18 -36.70
N PRO A 13 31.90 -9.83 -37.69
CA PRO A 13 32.03 -10.39 -39.03
C PRO A 13 33.35 -9.94 -39.65
N CYS A 14 34.19 -10.88 -40.07
CA CYS A 14 35.47 -10.62 -40.69
C CYS A 14 35.82 -11.70 -41.71
N ALA A 15 36.80 -11.44 -42.58
CA ALA A 15 37.21 -12.41 -43.60
C ALA A 15 37.57 -13.78 -43.00
N HIS A 16 38.16 -13.81 -41.81
CA HIS A 16 38.57 -15.04 -41.14
C HIS A 16 37.41 -15.94 -40.67
N ASN A 17 36.23 -15.38 -40.40
CA ASN A 17 35.02 -16.15 -40.09
C ASN A 17 34.00 -16.18 -41.25
N GLY A 18 34.45 -15.88 -42.48
CA GLY A 18 33.58 -15.82 -43.65
C GLY A 18 32.43 -14.82 -43.49
N PHE A 19 32.66 -13.75 -42.73
CA PHE A 19 31.66 -12.75 -42.33
C PHE A 19 30.45 -13.33 -41.61
N ARG A 20 30.62 -14.48 -40.93
CA ARG A 20 29.59 -15.14 -40.13
C ARG A 20 30.08 -15.26 -38.68
N PRO A 21 29.78 -14.27 -37.82
CA PRO A 21 30.16 -14.34 -36.41
C PRO A 21 29.47 -15.54 -35.75
N ARG A 22 30.22 -16.29 -34.93
CA ARG A 22 29.72 -17.51 -34.29
C ARG A 22 28.54 -17.27 -33.36
N VAL A 23 28.43 -16.09 -32.75
CA VAL A 23 27.29 -15.72 -31.91
C VAL A 23 25.96 -15.71 -32.66
N LEU A 24 25.98 -15.53 -33.99
CA LEU A 24 24.80 -15.57 -34.87
C LEU A 24 24.71 -16.85 -35.71
N ALA A 25 25.62 -17.81 -35.49
CA ALA A 25 25.48 -19.15 -36.02
C ALA A 25 24.16 -19.74 -35.51
N THR A 26 23.44 -20.50 -36.35
CA THR A 26 22.07 -20.94 -36.05
C THR A 26 21.96 -21.64 -34.69
N SER A 27 22.89 -22.52 -34.35
CA SER A 27 22.89 -23.22 -33.05
C SER A 27 23.07 -22.27 -31.87
N THR A 28 24.05 -21.35 -31.94
CA THR A 28 24.32 -20.38 -30.88
C THR A 28 23.19 -19.37 -30.74
N PHE A 29 22.58 -18.96 -31.86
CA PHE A 29 21.42 -18.08 -31.88
C PHE A 29 20.21 -18.72 -31.20
N LEU A 30 19.93 -20.00 -31.46
CA LEU A 30 18.86 -20.74 -30.79
C LEU A 30 19.12 -20.91 -29.29
N ILE A 31 20.38 -21.15 -28.89
CA ILE A 31 20.77 -21.22 -27.47
C ILE A 31 20.53 -19.87 -26.79
N LEU A 32 20.88 -18.74 -27.43
CA LEU A 32 20.65 -17.40 -26.89
C LEU A 32 19.16 -17.08 -26.75
N ILE A 33 18.35 -17.41 -27.76
CA ILE A 33 16.89 -17.28 -27.67
C ILE A 33 16.35 -18.12 -26.52
N GLY A 34 16.74 -19.39 -26.43
CA GLY A 34 16.33 -20.29 -25.36
C GLY A 34 16.75 -19.79 -23.98
N ALA A 35 17.94 -19.20 -23.85
CA ALA A 35 18.41 -18.60 -22.61
C ALA A 35 17.61 -17.35 -22.22
N VAL A 36 17.28 -16.47 -23.16
CA VAL A 36 16.45 -15.29 -22.91
C VAL A 36 15.02 -15.68 -22.53
N ILE A 37 14.42 -16.64 -23.26
CA ILE A 37 13.08 -17.18 -22.94
C ILE A 37 13.11 -17.88 -21.59
N GLY A 38 14.11 -18.73 -21.35
CA GLY A 38 14.27 -19.44 -20.08
C GLY A 38 14.45 -18.49 -18.90
N LEU A 39 15.27 -17.46 -19.05
CA LEU A 39 15.43 -16.41 -18.04
C LEU A 39 14.13 -15.63 -17.80
N LYS A 40 13.36 -15.34 -18.87
CA LYS A 40 12.04 -14.71 -18.73
C LYS A 40 11.03 -15.64 -18.06
N LEU A 41 11.03 -16.94 -18.37
CA LEU A 41 10.18 -17.92 -17.70
C LEU A 41 10.54 -18.03 -16.22
N VAL A 42 11.83 -18.10 -15.88
CA VAL A 42 12.28 -18.07 -14.47
C VAL A 42 11.84 -16.76 -13.82
N SER A 43 11.99 -15.61 -14.47
CA SER A 43 11.50 -14.33 -13.95
C SER A 43 10.00 -14.32 -13.71
N VAL A 44 9.20 -14.84 -14.65
CA VAL A 44 7.74 -14.88 -14.56
C VAL A 44 7.32 -15.86 -13.49
N VAL A 45 7.95 -17.03 -13.39
CA VAL A 45 7.67 -18.03 -12.36
C VAL A 45 8.09 -17.52 -10.99
N SER A 46 9.26 -16.91 -10.85
CA SER A 46 9.68 -16.26 -9.61
C SER A 46 8.71 -15.15 -9.23
N PHE A 47 8.33 -14.26 -10.17
CA PHE A 47 7.30 -13.27 -9.91
C PHE A 47 5.97 -13.93 -9.51
N SER A 48 5.47 -14.93 -10.22
CA SER A 48 4.23 -15.63 -9.87
C SER A 48 4.31 -16.42 -8.56
N ILE A 49 5.48 -16.83 -8.09
CA ILE A 49 5.65 -17.48 -6.77
C ILE A 49 5.73 -16.42 -5.67
N TYR A 50 6.46 -15.32 -5.88
CA TYR A 50 6.55 -14.22 -4.91
C TYR A 50 5.25 -13.42 -4.82
N THR A 51 4.68 -13.03 -5.96
CA THR A 51 3.35 -12.46 -6.07
C THR A 51 2.32 -13.49 -5.69
N GLY A 52 2.49 -14.79 -6.02
CA GLY A 52 1.62 -15.91 -5.60
C GLY A 52 1.49 -16.03 -4.08
N ALA A 53 2.62 -15.94 -3.38
CA ALA A 53 2.66 -15.89 -1.92
C ALA A 53 1.95 -14.64 -1.36
N ASN A 54 1.83 -13.55 -2.13
CA ASN A 54 1.05 -12.36 -1.77
C ASN A 54 -0.38 -12.34 -2.34
N LEU A 55 -0.68 -13.14 -3.38
CA LEU A 55 -1.93 -13.17 -4.16
C LEU A 55 -3.07 -13.81 -3.35
N PHE A 56 -2.72 -14.62 -2.35
CA PHE A 56 -3.67 -15.24 -1.43
C PHE A 56 -3.73 -14.56 -0.06
N HIS A 57 -2.93 -13.51 0.19
CA HIS A 57 -3.08 -12.72 1.39
C HIS A 57 -4.18 -11.69 1.18
N GLN A 58 -5.41 -12.10 1.54
CA GLN A 58 -6.51 -11.16 1.79
C GLN A 58 -6.04 -10.08 2.77
N VAL A 59 -6.70 -8.91 2.73
CA VAL A 59 -6.39 -7.83 3.67
C VAL A 59 -6.48 -8.35 5.11
N SER A 60 -5.34 -8.36 5.79
CA SER A 60 -5.18 -8.94 7.13
C SER A 60 -4.99 -7.81 8.14
N GLN A 61 -5.84 -7.80 9.18
CA GLN A 61 -5.75 -6.82 10.26
C GLN A 61 -4.38 -6.88 10.97
N THR A 62 -3.87 -8.08 11.23
CA THR A 62 -2.57 -8.29 11.87
C THR A 62 -1.43 -7.74 11.01
N ASP A 63 -1.47 -8.00 9.70
CA ASP A 63 -0.45 -7.52 8.78
C ASP A 63 -0.50 -5.99 8.64
N LEU A 64 -1.69 -5.39 8.69
CA LEU A 64 -1.85 -3.93 8.69
C LEU A 64 -1.20 -3.29 9.93
N TYR A 65 -1.37 -3.88 11.12
CA TYR A 65 -0.67 -3.42 12.32
C TYR A 65 0.86 -3.52 12.16
N ALA A 66 1.34 -4.66 11.67
CA ALA A 66 2.77 -4.91 11.47
C ALA A 66 3.38 -3.92 10.47
N LEU A 67 2.77 -3.75 9.29
CA LEU A 67 3.25 -2.84 8.25
C LEU A 67 3.16 -1.38 8.64
N THR A 68 2.12 -0.99 9.40
CA THR A 68 2.03 0.37 9.96
C THR A 68 3.20 0.64 10.89
N ASN A 69 3.51 -0.27 11.80
CA ASN A 69 4.62 -0.12 12.75
C ASN A 69 6.00 -0.24 12.09
N GLN A 70 6.15 -1.12 11.08
CA GLN A 70 7.36 -1.19 10.26
C GLN A 70 7.61 0.14 9.55
N THR A 71 6.57 0.73 8.95
CA THR A 71 6.65 2.04 8.30
C THR A 71 7.07 3.10 9.31
N ARG A 72 6.43 3.17 10.48
CA ARG A 72 6.79 4.13 11.53
C ARG A 72 8.24 3.99 11.98
N SER A 73 8.74 2.75 12.10
CA SER A 73 10.14 2.47 12.45
C SER A 73 11.13 3.02 11.41
N GLN A 74 10.81 2.94 10.11
CA GLN A 74 11.63 3.52 9.04
C GLN A 74 11.78 5.05 9.17
N TYR A 75 10.79 5.71 9.77
CA TYR A 75 10.81 7.14 10.08
C TYR A 75 11.25 7.45 11.51
N GLN A 76 11.83 6.48 12.23
CA GLN A 76 12.31 6.63 13.61
C GLN A 76 11.21 7.04 14.60
N LEU A 77 9.96 6.69 14.29
CA LEU A 77 8.80 6.92 15.16
C LEU A 77 8.56 5.71 16.06
N LYS A 78 8.01 5.97 17.25
CA LYS A 78 7.59 4.89 18.15
C LYS A 78 6.47 4.06 17.50
N PRO A 79 6.50 2.72 17.66
CA PRO A 79 5.40 1.88 17.23
C PRO A 79 4.13 2.24 18.02
N LEU A 80 2.99 2.06 17.37
CA LEU A 80 1.66 2.20 17.95
C LEU A 80 1.26 0.89 18.64
N THR A 81 0.64 1.01 19.80
CA THR A 81 0.10 -0.14 20.55
C THR A 81 -1.34 -0.43 20.11
N PRO A 82 -1.67 -1.66 19.69
CA PRO A 82 -3.06 -2.04 19.44
C PRO A 82 -3.92 -1.84 20.71
N ASN A 83 -5.07 -1.17 20.57
CA ASN A 83 -5.97 -0.89 21.68
C ASN A 83 -7.37 -1.49 21.39
N PRO A 84 -7.89 -2.40 22.25
CA PRO A 84 -9.18 -3.06 22.03
C PRO A 84 -10.39 -2.10 21.91
N ARG A 85 -10.34 -0.91 22.53
CA ARG A 85 -11.41 0.07 22.42
C ARG A 85 -11.38 0.77 21.06
N LEU A 86 -10.20 1.10 20.54
CA LEU A 86 -10.08 1.63 19.18
C LEU A 86 -10.47 0.59 18.13
N GLU A 87 -10.15 -0.68 18.36
CA GLU A 87 -10.62 -1.77 17.50
C GLU A 87 -12.14 -1.90 17.51
N THR A 88 -12.76 -1.83 18.70
CA THR A 88 -14.23 -1.78 18.83
C THR A 88 -14.81 -0.58 18.07
N ALA A 89 -14.21 0.61 18.19
CA ALA A 89 -14.64 1.79 17.45
C ALA A 89 -14.54 1.59 15.93
N ALA A 90 -13.45 0.98 15.45
CA ALA A 90 -13.23 0.69 14.03
C ALA A 90 -14.28 -0.31 13.51
N GLN A 91 -14.60 -1.35 14.28
CA GLN A 91 -15.64 -2.33 13.95
C GLN A 91 -17.03 -1.69 13.89
N LEU A 92 -17.35 -0.79 14.81
CA LEU A 92 -18.62 -0.06 14.80
C LEU A 92 -18.74 0.86 13.57
N LYS A 93 -17.67 1.58 13.22
CA LYS A 93 -17.61 2.41 12.00
C LYS A 93 -17.76 1.57 10.74
N LEU A 94 -17.06 0.44 10.67
CA LEU A 94 -17.16 -0.51 9.56
C LEU A 94 -18.60 -1.02 9.40
N ALA A 95 -19.22 -1.47 10.50
CA ALA A 95 -20.60 -1.94 10.50
C ALA A 95 -21.59 -0.85 10.08
N ASP A 96 -21.34 0.40 10.46
CA ASP A 96 -22.16 1.53 10.03
C ASP A 96 -22.09 1.77 8.52
N MET A 97 -20.88 1.78 7.96
CA MET A 97 -20.63 1.90 6.52
C MET A 97 -21.28 0.78 5.72
N THR A 98 -21.08 -0.47 6.14
CA THR A 98 -21.60 -1.64 5.42
C THR A 98 -23.10 -1.83 5.58
N SER A 99 -23.69 -1.47 6.74
CA SER A 99 -25.15 -1.58 6.94
C SER A 99 -25.95 -0.48 6.25
N GLN A 100 -25.32 0.67 5.98
CA GLN A 100 -25.95 1.80 5.31
C GLN A 100 -25.47 2.01 3.87
N GLY A 101 -24.58 1.14 3.37
CA GLY A 101 -24.13 1.11 1.99
C GLY A 101 -23.37 2.36 1.55
N TYR A 102 -22.51 2.92 2.42
CA TYR A 102 -21.74 4.14 2.12
C TYR A 102 -20.26 3.99 2.47
N PHE A 103 -19.41 4.75 1.79
CA PHE A 103 -17.99 4.86 2.11
C PHE A 103 -17.61 6.35 2.28
N ALA A 104 -17.51 6.80 3.53
CA ALA A 104 -17.19 8.20 3.89
C ALA A 104 -16.76 8.32 5.35
N HIS A 105 -15.98 9.36 5.69
CA HIS A 105 -15.67 9.72 7.08
C HIS A 105 -16.95 10.08 7.86
N VAL A 106 -17.80 10.92 7.29
CA VAL A 106 -19.08 11.33 7.87
C VAL A 106 -20.22 10.51 7.25
N SER A 107 -21.09 9.93 8.07
CA SER A 107 -22.21 9.15 7.55
C SER A 107 -23.25 10.02 6.83
N PRO A 108 -24.12 9.44 5.97
CA PRO A 108 -25.24 10.17 5.36
C PRO A 108 -26.19 10.82 6.37
N LYS A 109 -26.17 10.36 7.62
CA LYS A 109 -26.95 10.92 8.75
C LYS A 109 -26.18 11.99 9.53
N GLY A 110 -24.98 12.36 9.09
CA GLY A 110 -24.13 13.36 9.75
C GLY A 110 -23.35 12.84 10.96
N VAL A 111 -23.16 11.52 11.09
CA VAL A 111 -22.38 10.93 12.18
C VAL A 111 -20.89 11.05 11.86
N GLU A 112 -20.18 11.86 12.64
CA GLU A 112 -18.73 12.07 12.55
C GLU A 112 -17.93 10.85 13.07
N PRO A 113 -16.68 10.63 12.61
CA PRO A 113 -15.84 9.50 13.06
C PRO A 113 -15.70 9.39 14.58
N TRP A 114 -15.62 10.53 15.26
CA TRP A 114 -15.40 10.65 16.70
C TRP A 114 -16.52 10.02 17.55
N TYR A 115 -17.73 9.92 16.99
CA TYR A 115 -18.84 9.24 17.63
C TYR A 115 -18.49 7.80 18.01
N TRP A 116 -17.71 7.10 17.18
CA TRP A 116 -17.36 5.69 17.42
C TRP A 116 -16.36 5.52 18.57
N PHE A 117 -15.48 6.51 18.77
CA PHE A 117 -14.57 6.56 19.92
C PHE A 117 -15.36 6.68 21.22
N ASP A 118 -16.37 7.55 21.25
CA ASP A 118 -17.26 7.72 22.41
C ASP A 118 -18.06 6.44 22.70
N ARG A 119 -18.60 5.81 21.65
CA ARG A 119 -19.34 4.54 21.77
C ARG A 119 -18.47 3.41 22.31
N ALA A 120 -17.20 3.37 21.94
CA ALA A 120 -16.23 2.42 22.47
C ALA A 120 -15.62 2.83 23.82
N ARG A 121 -16.02 3.99 24.38
CA ARG A 121 -15.51 4.56 25.63
C ARG A 121 -13.99 4.74 25.60
N TYR A 122 -13.45 5.15 24.46
CA TYR A 122 -12.05 5.55 24.33
C TYR A 122 -11.93 7.05 24.53
N ASP A 123 -11.36 7.48 25.65
CA ASP A 123 -11.14 8.90 25.96
C ASP A 123 -9.77 9.35 25.45
N TYR A 124 -9.74 10.36 24.58
CA TYR A 124 -8.55 10.75 23.83
C TYR A 124 -8.24 12.24 23.90
N SER A 125 -6.96 12.57 23.75
CA SER A 125 -6.50 13.96 23.54
C SER A 125 -6.35 14.30 22.06
N ILE A 126 -6.00 13.32 21.23
CA ILE A 126 -5.90 13.41 19.78
C ILE A 126 -6.34 12.08 19.16
N ALA A 127 -7.01 12.14 18.02
CA ALA A 127 -7.48 10.98 17.28
C ALA A 127 -7.36 11.22 15.77
N GLY A 128 -7.35 10.13 14.98
CA GLY A 128 -7.30 10.16 13.53
C GLY A 128 -7.99 8.94 12.92
N GLU A 129 -8.40 9.06 11.65
CA GLU A 129 -9.06 7.98 10.90
C GLU A 129 -8.44 7.89 9.49
N ASN A 130 -8.18 6.67 9.05
CA ASN A 130 -7.86 6.32 7.68
C ASN A 130 -8.88 5.28 7.19
N LEU A 131 -9.39 5.46 5.98
CA LEU A 131 -10.33 4.54 5.33
C LEU A 131 -9.73 4.03 4.01
N ALA A 132 -9.99 2.77 3.67
CA ALA A 132 -9.65 2.21 2.37
C ALA A 132 -10.73 1.22 1.90
N MET A 133 -10.98 1.17 0.60
CA MET A 133 -11.94 0.24 -0.03
C MET A 133 -11.38 -0.32 -1.34
N ASP A 134 -11.81 -1.52 -1.71
CA ASP A 134 -11.43 -2.21 -2.96
C ASP A 134 -9.95 -2.56 -3.06
N PHE A 135 -9.32 -2.90 -1.94
CA PHE A 135 -7.97 -3.44 -1.90
C PHE A 135 -7.98 -4.96 -1.75
N THR A 136 -7.11 -5.65 -2.50
CA THR A 136 -7.03 -7.11 -2.49
C THR A 136 -6.00 -7.62 -1.50
N THR A 137 -4.97 -6.83 -1.22
CA THR A 137 -3.88 -7.21 -0.30
C THR A 137 -3.57 -6.10 0.69
N THR A 138 -3.03 -6.49 1.85
CA THR A 138 -2.55 -5.57 2.89
C THR A 138 -1.51 -4.56 2.37
N ASN A 139 -0.59 -5.01 1.52
CA ASN A 139 0.46 -4.15 0.95
C ASN A 139 -0.11 -3.04 0.08
N GLU A 140 -1.15 -3.34 -0.71
CA GLU A 140 -1.80 -2.33 -1.55
C GLU A 140 -2.54 -1.29 -0.71
N VAL A 141 -3.22 -1.70 0.38
CA VAL A 141 -3.85 -0.76 1.33
C VAL A 141 -2.80 0.20 1.89
N MET A 142 -1.70 -0.33 2.41
CA MET A 142 -0.62 0.46 2.99
C MET A 142 0.01 1.40 1.98
N ASN A 143 0.31 0.93 0.77
CA ASN A 143 0.85 1.76 -0.30
C ASN A 143 -0.14 2.86 -0.71
N GLY A 144 -1.43 2.53 -0.77
CA GLY A 144 -2.50 3.48 -1.03
C GLY A 144 -2.51 4.62 -0.02
N TRP A 145 -2.58 4.31 1.28
CA TRP A 145 -2.52 5.32 2.33
C TRP A 145 -1.22 6.11 2.31
N LEU A 146 -0.09 5.44 2.10
CA LEU A 146 1.18 6.14 1.99
C LEU A 146 1.23 7.03 0.76
N ASN A 147 0.54 6.78 -0.34
CA ASN A 147 0.53 7.68 -1.49
C ASN A 147 -0.40 8.89 -1.32
N SER A 148 -1.30 8.87 -0.33
CA SER A 148 -2.16 10.01 0.01
C SER A 148 -1.55 10.86 1.13
N GLU A 149 -1.44 12.18 0.91
CA GLU A 149 -0.81 13.08 1.87
C GLU A 149 -1.51 13.06 3.25
N LEU A 150 -2.84 13.06 3.28
CA LEU A 150 -3.61 13.12 4.52
C LEU A 150 -3.54 11.81 5.31
N HIS A 151 -3.64 10.65 4.65
CA HIS A 151 -3.49 9.35 5.29
C HIS A 151 -2.06 9.09 5.78
N ARG A 152 -1.06 9.46 4.96
CA ARG A 152 0.34 9.38 5.34
C ARG A 152 0.62 10.23 6.59
N LYS A 153 0.03 11.43 6.68
CA LYS A 153 0.14 12.28 7.88
C LYS A 153 -0.37 11.56 9.13
N ASN A 154 -1.50 10.85 9.06
CA ASN A 154 -2.00 10.07 10.19
C ASN A 154 -1.03 8.94 10.59
N ILE A 155 -0.58 8.13 9.63
CA ILE A 155 0.36 7.03 9.89
C ILE A 155 1.66 7.51 10.55
N LEU A 156 2.17 8.67 10.12
CA LEU A 156 3.44 9.24 10.57
C LEU A 156 3.30 10.28 11.69
N LEU A 157 2.10 10.50 12.23
CA LEU A 157 1.94 11.46 13.32
C LEU A 157 2.57 10.90 14.60
N ALA A 158 3.63 11.56 15.07
CA ALA A 158 4.38 11.14 16.26
C ALA A 158 3.54 11.20 17.55
N SER A 159 2.51 12.05 17.57
CA SER A 159 1.65 12.24 18.73
C SER A 159 0.71 11.07 19.00
N PHE A 160 0.45 10.20 18.01
CA PHE A 160 -0.33 8.97 18.22
C PHE A 160 0.48 7.90 18.95
N THR A 161 -0.15 7.24 19.90
CA THR A 161 0.45 6.16 20.70
C THR A 161 -0.27 4.83 20.54
N GLU A 162 -1.54 4.85 20.14
CA GLU A 162 -2.39 3.67 20.05
C GLU A 162 -3.12 3.60 18.69
N ILE A 163 -3.51 2.39 18.32
CA ILE A 163 -4.15 2.09 17.03
C ILE A 163 -5.24 1.03 17.20
N GLY A 164 -6.30 1.11 16.41
CA GLY A 164 -7.30 0.06 16.23
C GLY A 164 -7.64 -0.08 14.76
N ILE A 165 -7.74 -1.30 14.26
CA ILE A 165 -8.03 -1.58 12.86
C ILE A 165 -9.18 -2.58 12.78
N ALA A 166 -10.09 -2.35 11.85
CA ALA A 166 -11.10 -3.31 11.45
C ALA A 166 -11.05 -3.54 9.93
N VAL A 167 -11.16 -4.80 9.53
CA VAL A 167 -11.26 -5.22 8.12
C VAL A 167 -12.53 -6.04 7.98
N GLY A 168 -13.32 -5.80 6.94
CA GLY A 168 -14.46 -6.65 6.64
C GLY A 168 -15.05 -6.37 5.27
N THR A 169 -16.02 -7.20 4.89
CA THR A 169 -16.75 -7.06 3.64
C THR A 169 -18.18 -6.58 3.89
N GLY A 170 -18.75 -5.89 2.90
CA GLY A 170 -20.15 -5.49 2.93
C GLY A 170 -20.60 -4.88 1.62
N VAL A 171 -21.91 -4.79 1.43
CA VAL A 171 -22.48 -4.20 0.21
C VAL A 171 -22.43 -2.68 0.31
N ILE A 172 -21.67 -2.04 -0.57
CA ILE A 172 -21.56 -0.59 -0.70
C ILE A 172 -21.77 -0.25 -2.17
N GLU A 173 -22.70 0.66 -2.45
CA GLU A 173 -23.06 1.04 -3.82
C GLU A 173 -23.39 -0.19 -4.70
N ASP A 174 -24.22 -1.10 -4.15
CA ASP A 174 -24.73 -2.33 -4.79
C ASP A 174 -23.71 -3.45 -5.05
N ASP A 175 -22.43 -3.26 -4.73
CA ASP A 175 -21.37 -4.26 -4.89
C ASP A 175 -20.83 -4.73 -3.53
N GLU A 176 -20.40 -6.00 -3.44
CA GLU A 176 -19.66 -6.48 -2.26
C GLU A 176 -18.23 -5.92 -2.28
N ARG A 177 -17.88 -5.15 -1.25
CA ARG A 177 -16.61 -4.42 -1.14
C ARG A 177 -15.86 -4.85 0.12
N THR A 178 -14.53 -4.99 0.01
CA THR A 178 -13.65 -5.06 1.18
C THR A 178 -13.35 -3.65 1.67
N VAL A 179 -13.58 -3.41 2.96
CA VAL A 179 -13.41 -2.11 3.60
C VAL A 179 -12.47 -2.24 4.79
N VAL A 180 -11.60 -1.25 4.94
CA VAL A 180 -10.64 -1.13 6.03
C VAL A 180 -10.87 0.17 6.76
N VAL A 181 -10.97 0.08 8.09
CA VAL A 181 -11.02 1.22 9.00
C VAL A 181 -9.78 1.17 9.89
N GLN A 182 -8.97 2.21 9.87
CA GLN A 182 -7.81 2.37 10.74
C GLN A 182 -7.98 3.63 11.59
N LEU A 183 -8.10 3.44 12.90
CA LEU A 183 -8.26 4.50 13.88
C LEU A 183 -7.00 4.65 14.71
N PHE A 184 -6.61 5.90 14.94
CA PHE A 184 -5.46 6.27 15.76
C PHE A 184 -5.91 7.05 16.98
N GLY A 185 -5.19 6.91 18.09
CA GLY A 185 -5.49 7.64 19.31
C GLY A 185 -4.28 7.86 20.21
N SER A 186 -4.39 8.88 21.05
CA SER A 186 -3.60 8.97 22.28
C SER A 186 -4.53 9.24 23.46
N PRO A 187 -4.46 8.41 24.51
CA PRO A 187 -5.45 8.47 25.57
C PRO A 187 -5.27 9.73 26.40
N ARG A 188 -6.39 10.30 26.84
CA ARG A 188 -6.39 11.51 27.68
C ARG A 188 -5.67 11.19 28.99
N GLY A 189 -4.61 11.95 29.29
CA GLY A 189 -3.75 11.73 30.46
C GLY A 189 -2.38 11.11 30.16
N ALA A 190 -2.14 10.52 28.98
CA ALA A 190 -0.83 9.99 28.60
C ALA A 190 0.26 11.07 28.48
N VAL A 191 -0.12 12.33 28.28
CA VAL A 191 0.81 13.47 28.23
C VAL A 191 1.41 13.79 29.61
N SER A 192 0.77 13.36 30.71
CA SER A 192 1.25 13.66 32.06
C SER A 192 2.49 12.84 32.48
N VAL A 193 2.76 11.70 31.84
CA VAL A 193 3.82 10.77 32.28
C VAL A 193 5.19 11.13 31.69
N LEU A 194 5.23 11.87 30.57
CA LEU A 194 6.49 12.34 29.97
C LEU A 194 7.04 13.61 30.62
N ALA A 195 6.18 14.44 31.23
CA ALA A 195 6.60 15.64 31.95
C ALA A 195 7.09 15.37 33.38
N ALA A 196 6.73 14.22 33.96
CA ALA A 196 7.01 13.89 35.36
C ALA A 196 8.45 13.38 35.62
N ASN A 197 9.25 13.11 34.58
CA ASN A 197 10.60 12.55 34.71
C ASN A 197 11.73 13.58 34.51
N LEU A 198 11.44 14.88 34.57
CA LEU A 198 12.49 15.91 34.65
C LEU A 198 12.87 16.13 36.12
N PRO A 199 14.16 16.06 36.51
CA PRO A 199 14.57 16.36 37.87
C PRO A 199 14.25 17.82 38.19
N VAL A 200 13.50 18.03 39.27
CA VAL A 200 13.21 19.35 39.84
C VAL A 200 14.53 19.97 40.31
N GLN A 201 15.05 20.94 39.57
CA GLN A 201 16.10 21.82 40.07
C GLN A 201 15.49 22.83 41.04
N THR A 202 15.82 22.68 42.32
CA THR A 202 15.58 23.64 43.37
C THR A 202 16.58 24.81 43.27
N GLY A 203 16.06 26.03 43.16
CA GLY A 203 16.73 27.23 43.67
C GLY A 203 17.47 28.13 42.66
N ALA A 204 16.79 29.18 42.19
CA ALA A 204 17.40 30.49 41.96
C ALA A 204 16.33 31.59 42.15
N PRO A 205 16.67 32.76 42.75
CA PRO A 205 15.70 33.70 43.27
C PRO A 205 15.01 34.54 42.18
N VAL A 206 13.75 34.88 42.45
CA VAL A 206 12.89 35.77 41.67
C VAL A 206 13.50 37.18 41.59
N PRO A 207 13.72 37.77 40.40
CA PRO A 207 13.94 39.20 40.29
C PRO A 207 12.60 39.96 40.29
N THR A 208 12.58 41.05 41.06
CA THR A 208 11.48 42.02 41.25
C THR A 208 11.00 42.62 39.92
N PRO A 209 9.69 42.91 39.74
CA PRO A 209 9.15 43.35 38.45
C PRO A 209 9.48 44.82 38.15
N VAL A 210 10.06 45.07 36.98
CA VAL A 210 10.21 46.42 36.39
C VAL A 210 8.88 46.81 35.70
N PRO A 211 8.38 48.05 35.85
CA PRO A 211 7.11 48.47 35.23
C PRO A 211 7.21 48.47 33.70
N GLN A 212 6.36 47.67 33.03
CA GLN A 212 6.21 47.68 31.57
C GLN A 212 5.19 48.75 31.14
N LYS A 213 5.55 49.52 30.11
CA LYS A 213 4.71 50.50 29.41
C LYS A 213 3.53 49.79 28.70
N PRO A 214 2.34 50.41 28.57
CA PRO A 214 1.17 49.72 28.02
C PRO A 214 1.38 49.28 26.57
N VAL A 215 1.30 47.98 26.32
CA VAL A 215 1.21 47.38 24.98
C VAL A 215 -0.27 47.29 24.59
N PRO A 216 -0.66 47.57 23.32
CA PRO A 216 -2.05 47.49 22.88
C PRO A 216 -2.61 46.06 22.98
N PRO A 217 -3.92 45.87 23.22
CA PRO A 217 -4.50 44.54 23.37
C PRO A 217 -4.40 43.73 22.08
N ALA A 218 -3.86 42.53 22.22
CA ALA A 218 -3.85 41.50 21.18
C ALA A 218 -5.28 41.09 20.79
N SER A 219 -5.45 40.92 19.49
CA SER A 219 -6.66 40.43 18.82
C SER A 219 -7.15 39.10 19.40
N THR A 220 -8.45 39.06 19.65
CA THR A 220 -9.29 37.93 20.05
C THR A 220 -9.01 36.62 19.29
N PRO A 221 -9.19 35.45 19.94
CA PRO A 221 -9.17 34.16 19.28
C PRO A 221 -10.33 34.06 18.27
N PHE A 222 -10.01 33.64 17.05
CA PHE A 222 -10.97 33.41 15.97
C PHE A 222 -11.98 32.33 16.39
N LYS A 223 -13.17 32.75 16.81
CA LYS A 223 -14.40 31.96 16.71
C LYS A 223 -14.89 32.09 15.29
N THR A 224 -14.82 31.04 14.48
CA THR A 224 -15.55 31.04 13.21
C THR A 224 -17.01 30.67 13.48
N PRO A 225 -17.99 31.36 12.85
CA PRO A 225 -19.38 31.34 13.30
C PRO A 225 -20.18 30.25 12.60
N PHE A 226 -21.08 29.61 13.35
CA PHE A 226 -22.22 28.89 12.77
C PHE A 226 -23.04 29.87 11.92
N LYS A 227 -23.06 29.66 10.61
CA LYS A 227 -24.00 30.34 9.72
C LYS A 227 -25.35 29.63 9.87
N LYS A 228 -26.28 30.32 10.51
CA LYS A 228 -27.70 29.95 10.59
C LYS A 228 -28.27 29.91 9.16
N LEU A 229 -28.53 28.73 8.63
CA LEU A 229 -29.32 28.57 7.41
C LEU A 229 -30.82 28.64 7.77
N VAL A 230 -31.53 29.46 6.98
CA VAL A 230 -32.95 29.78 7.04
C VAL A 230 -33.80 28.52 6.70
N PRO A 231 -35.01 28.36 7.27
CA PRO A 231 -35.83 27.17 7.01
C PRO A 231 -36.51 27.26 5.64
N ILE A 232 -36.47 26.15 4.88
CA ILE A 232 -37.24 25.94 3.64
C ILE A 232 -38.34 24.91 3.96
N PRO A 233 -39.57 25.06 3.41
CA PRO A 233 -40.79 24.63 4.09
C PRO A 233 -41.07 23.13 3.99
N THR A 234 -41.79 22.67 5.02
CA THR A 234 -42.40 21.36 5.20
C THR A 234 -43.33 21.00 4.03
N PRO A 235 -43.27 19.79 3.46
CA PRO A 235 -44.43 19.19 2.83
C PRO A 235 -45.28 18.47 3.88
N THR A 236 -46.53 18.92 3.98
CA THR A 236 -47.66 18.33 4.72
C THR A 236 -47.81 16.83 4.48
N PRO A 237 -48.19 16.02 5.50
CA PRO A 237 -48.42 14.59 5.34
C PRO A 237 -49.86 14.30 4.87
N ALA A 238 -50.04 13.26 4.05
CA ALA A 238 -51.33 12.62 3.81
C ALA A 238 -51.13 11.16 3.33
N PRO A 239 -52.09 10.25 3.53
CA PRO A 239 -52.75 9.86 4.77
C PRO A 239 -52.46 8.38 5.14
N THR A 240 -52.71 8.06 6.40
CA THR A 240 -52.74 6.72 7.02
C THR A 240 -53.75 5.75 6.40
N SER A 241 -53.38 4.46 6.31
CA SER A 241 -54.26 3.30 6.63
C SER A 241 -53.45 1.97 6.65
N PRO A 242 -53.94 0.85 7.23
CA PRO A 242 -53.86 0.57 8.66
C PRO A 242 -53.01 -0.67 9.00
N ALA A 243 -52.76 -0.80 10.30
CA ALA A 243 -52.06 -1.88 10.97
C ALA A 243 -52.43 -3.29 10.50
N THR A 244 -51.42 -4.14 10.30
CA THR A 244 -51.55 -5.58 10.50
C THR A 244 -50.66 -5.97 11.67
N ALA A 245 -51.31 -6.29 12.78
CA ALA A 245 -50.69 -6.84 13.96
C ALA A 245 -50.21 -8.27 13.68
N PHE A 246 -48.94 -8.56 13.91
CA PHE A 246 -48.48 -9.91 14.25
C PHE A 246 -47.60 -9.86 15.50
N ARG A 247 -48.29 -10.17 16.59
CA ARG A 247 -47.89 -10.94 17.78
C ARG A 247 -46.40 -11.12 18.06
N THR A 248 -46.06 -10.62 19.25
CA THR A 248 -44.96 -10.96 20.16
C THR A 248 -44.52 -12.43 20.16
N GLU A 249 -43.24 -12.65 19.90
CA GLU A 249 -42.42 -13.69 20.54
C GLU A 249 -41.17 -13.00 21.10
N SER A 250 -41.16 -12.74 22.40
CA SER A 250 -40.49 -13.59 23.39
C SER A 250 -38.96 -13.49 23.32
N SER A 251 -38.46 -12.56 24.13
CA SER A 251 -37.13 -12.45 24.69
C SER A 251 -36.33 -13.75 24.68
N ARG A 252 -35.22 -13.77 23.94
CA ARG A 252 -34.05 -14.60 24.28
C ARG A 252 -32.83 -13.69 24.44
N PRO A 253 -32.10 -13.79 25.56
CA PRO A 253 -30.88 -13.04 25.74
C PRO A 253 -29.84 -13.49 24.71
N ILE A 254 -29.22 -12.54 24.03
CA ILE A 254 -28.04 -12.77 23.19
C ILE A 254 -26.96 -13.29 24.13
N ALA A 255 -26.68 -14.59 24.04
CA ALA A 255 -25.53 -15.19 24.71
C ALA A 255 -24.28 -14.53 24.15
N LEU A 256 -23.53 -13.87 25.04
CA LEU A 256 -22.15 -13.48 24.82
C LEU A 256 -21.38 -14.77 24.49
N VAL A 257 -21.15 -15.03 23.20
CA VAL A 257 -20.19 -16.06 22.81
C VAL A 257 -18.83 -15.53 23.21
N ASN A 258 -18.34 -16.00 24.36
CA ASN A 258 -16.91 -16.04 24.63
C ASN A 258 -16.27 -16.78 23.45
N THR A 259 -15.73 -16.06 22.49
CA THR A 259 -14.66 -16.58 21.64
C THR A 259 -13.46 -16.72 22.54
N ALA A 260 -13.43 -17.84 23.28
CA ALA A 260 -12.19 -18.40 23.78
C ALA A 260 -11.23 -18.47 22.60
N GLU A 261 -10.01 -17.98 22.80
CA GLU A 261 -8.88 -18.07 21.90
C GLU A 261 -8.80 -19.50 21.35
N ALA A 262 -9.31 -19.68 20.12
CA ALA A 262 -8.91 -20.79 19.30
C ALA A 262 -7.47 -20.47 18.90
N SER A 263 -6.53 -21.06 19.64
CA SER A 263 -5.14 -21.13 19.25
C SER A 263 -5.07 -21.77 17.87
N VAL A 264 -5.00 -20.91 16.85
CA VAL A 264 -4.59 -21.32 15.51
C VAL A 264 -3.20 -21.93 15.69
N PRO A 265 -2.97 -23.20 15.29
CA PRO A 265 -1.65 -23.76 15.36
C PRO A 265 -0.74 -22.89 14.50
N GLU A 266 0.25 -22.27 15.13
CA GLU A 266 1.36 -21.61 14.48
C GLU A 266 2.02 -22.66 13.58
N VAL A 267 1.74 -22.58 12.28
CA VAL A 267 2.37 -23.44 11.28
C VAL A 267 3.83 -23.00 11.22
N GLN A 268 4.65 -23.58 12.09
CA GLN A 268 6.11 -23.59 11.99
C GLN A 268 6.50 -24.48 10.81
N GLY A 269 6.14 -24.04 9.61
CA GLY A 269 6.74 -24.46 8.37
C GLY A 269 7.37 -23.22 7.80
N ALA A 270 8.70 -23.07 7.94
CA ALA A 270 9.44 -22.16 7.08
C ALA A 270 9.01 -22.49 5.67
N SER A 271 8.26 -21.58 5.05
CA SER A 271 7.69 -21.85 3.74
C SER A 271 8.89 -22.04 2.81
N PHE A 272 8.82 -23.01 1.91
CA PHE A 272 9.86 -23.19 0.88
C PHE A 272 10.16 -21.86 0.13
N VAL A 273 9.21 -20.92 0.17
CA VAL A 273 9.29 -19.54 -0.34
C VAL A 273 10.30 -18.66 0.41
N ASP A 274 10.48 -18.82 1.73
CA ASP A 274 11.41 -18.01 2.54
C ASP A 274 12.88 -18.30 2.23
N SER A 275 13.17 -19.43 1.59
CA SER A 275 14.52 -19.85 1.19
C SER A 275 14.80 -19.70 -0.31
N ALA A 276 13.81 -19.25 -1.09
CA ALA A 276 14.02 -18.94 -2.49
C ALA A 276 14.86 -17.64 -2.62
N PRO A 277 15.91 -17.61 -3.45
CA PRO A 277 16.69 -16.40 -3.66
C PRO A 277 15.84 -15.34 -4.38
N TYR A 278 15.50 -14.26 -3.66
CA TYR A 278 14.79 -13.12 -4.23
C TYR A 278 15.74 -12.31 -5.12
N ILE A 279 15.53 -12.39 -6.44
CA ILE A 279 16.17 -11.48 -7.40
C ILE A 279 15.28 -10.25 -7.51
N SER A 280 15.75 -9.09 -7.03
CA SER A 280 14.94 -7.87 -7.05
C SER A 280 14.53 -7.49 -8.47
N HIS A 281 13.32 -6.94 -8.63
CA HIS A 281 12.84 -6.47 -9.93
C HIS A 281 13.81 -5.48 -10.59
N SER A 282 14.41 -4.60 -9.78
CA SER A 282 15.42 -3.65 -10.26
C SER A 282 16.67 -4.33 -10.83
N LEU A 283 17.15 -5.40 -10.17
CA LEU A 283 18.30 -6.17 -10.64
C LEU A 283 17.97 -6.94 -11.93
N LEU A 284 16.77 -7.50 -12.02
CA LEU A 284 16.30 -8.23 -13.19
C LEU A 284 16.15 -7.29 -14.41
N ASN A 285 15.53 -6.11 -14.21
CA ASN A 285 15.43 -5.09 -15.24
C ASN A 285 16.80 -4.58 -15.69
N LEU A 286 17.75 -4.43 -14.76
CA LEU A 286 19.14 -4.08 -15.07
C LEU A 286 19.79 -5.15 -15.97
N ILE A 287 19.63 -6.44 -15.64
CA ILE A 287 20.15 -7.55 -16.45
C ILE A 287 19.56 -7.51 -17.88
N PHE A 288 18.25 -7.34 -18.01
CA PHE A 288 17.62 -7.23 -19.33
C PHE A 288 18.07 -5.99 -20.11
N MET A 289 18.29 -4.86 -19.43
CA MET A 289 18.78 -3.63 -20.06
C MET A 289 20.22 -3.81 -20.60
N ILE A 290 21.08 -4.50 -19.85
CA ILE A 290 22.43 -4.88 -20.30
C ILE A 290 22.36 -5.82 -21.51
N LEU A 291 21.46 -6.81 -21.50
CA LEU A 291 21.27 -7.74 -22.64
C LEU A 291 20.76 -7.02 -23.90
N ILE A 292 19.87 -6.04 -23.75
CA ILE A 292 19.40 -5.19 -24.85
C ILE A 292 20.56 -4.39 -25.43
N LEU A 293 21.32 -3.69 -24.58
CA LEU A 293 22.48 -2.89 -25.02
C LEU A 293 23.50 -3.74 -25.77
N ALA A 294 23.82 -4.94 -25.26
CA ALA A 294 24.72 -5.87 -25.93
C ALA A 294 24.17 -6.33 -27.29
N SER A 295 22.86 -6.64 -27.37
CA SER A 295 22.21 -7.08 -28.60
C SER A 295 22.15 -5.97 -29.66
N VAL A 296 21.86 -4.73 -29.24
CA VAL A 296 21.88 -3.54 -30.09
C VAL A 296 23.29 -3.26 -30.60
N ALA A 297 24.32 -3.36 -29.74
CA ALA A 297 25.71 -3.20 -30.17
C ALA A 297 26.11 -4.23 -31.24
N VAL A 298 25.73 -5.51 -31.07
CA VAL A 298 25.95 -6.55 -32.08
C VAL A 298 25.16 -6.26 -33.36
N PHE A 299 23.92 -5.78 -33.27
CA PHE A 299 23.13 -5.36 -34.42
C PHE A 299 23.80 -4.22 -35.19
N LEU A 300 24.25 -3.16 -34.51
CA LEU A 300 24.90 -2.01 -35.12
C LEU A 300 26.24 -2.40 -35.78
N ILE A 301 27.05 -3.23 -35.14
CA ILE A 301 28.29 -3.76 -35.74
C ILE A 301 27.97 -4.56 -37.01
N ASN A 302 26.93 -5.40 -36.99
CA ASN A 302 26.52 -6.13 -38.18
C ASN A 302 25.96 -5.20 -39.27
N LEU A 303 25.19 -4.18 -38.91
CA LEU A 303 24.67 -3.19 -39.86
C LEU A 303 25.81 -2.48 -40.60
N LEU A 304 26.84 -2.05 -39.86
CA LEU A 304 28.03 -1.38 -40.40
C LEU A 304 28.86 -2.30 -41.30
N VAL A 305 28.97 -3.59 -40.98
CA VAL A 305 29.76 -4.54 -41.77
C VAL A 305 28.97 -5.06 -42.99
N VAL A 306 27.67 -5.28 -42.85
CA VAL A 306 26.81 -5.85 -43.91
C VAL A 306 26.44 -4.82 -44.98
N TRP A 307 26.46 -3.51 -44.68
CA TRP A 307 26.28 -2.46 -45.69
C TRP A 307 27.31 -2.56 -46.84
N ARG A 308 28.46 -3.20 -46.61
CA ARG A 308 29.47 -3.49 -47.65
C ARG A 308 29.33 -4.85 -48.36
N ILE A 309 28.63 -5.86 -47.82
CA ILE A 309 28.76 -7.28 -48.28
C ILE A 309 27.42 -8.07 -48.45
N GLN A 310 26.23 -7.51 -48.15
CA GLN A 310 24.92 -8.14 -48.45
C GLN A 310 24.66 -9.56 -47.87
N TYR A 311 24.52 -9.68 -46.54
CA TYR A 311 23.97 -10.88 -45.87
C TYR A 311 22.65 -10.56 -45.14
N PRO A 312 21.51 -10.49 -45.85
CA PRO A 312 20.22 -10.06 -45.28
C PRO A 312 19.71 -10.96 -44.14
N ALA A 313 20.01 -12.25 -44.20
CA ALA A 313 19.63 -13.20 -43.14
C ALA A 313 20.30 -12.89 -41.78
N LEU A 314 21.49 -12.29 -41.79
CA LEU A 314 22.20 -11.94 -40.55
C LEU A 314 21.55 -10.73 -39.86
N ILE A 315 21.15 -9.73 -40.67
CA ILE A 315 20.41 -8.54 -40.21
C ILE A 315 19.10 -8.97 -39.57
N LEU A 316 18.35 -9.88 -40.21
CA LEU A 316 17.07 -10.35 -39.69
C LEU A 316 17.21 -11.05 -38.33
N LYS A 317 18.25 -11.89 -38.15
CA LYS A 317 18.54 -12.54 -36.87
C LYS A 317 18.86 -11.54 -35.77
N SER A 318 19.68 -10.53 -36.06
CA SER A 318 20.03 -9.50 -35.08
C SER A 318 18.83 -8.60 -34.73
N ALA A 319 17.99 -8.23 -35.71
CA ALA A 319 16.76 -7.49 -35.48
C ALA A 319 15.76 -8.29 -34.62
N ALA A 320 15.61 -9.59 -34.90
CA ALA A 320 14.75 -10.47 -34.12
C ALA A 320 15.21 -10.58 -32.65
N LEU A 321 16.51 -10.68 -32.40
CA LEU A 321 17.06 -10.72 -31.03
C LEU A 321 16.73 -9.43 -30.25
N VAL A 322 16.92 -8.26 -30.86
CA VAL A 322 16.56 -6.97 -30.26
C VAL A 322 15.07 -6.91 -29.97
N GLY A 323 14.21 -7.31 -30.92
CA GLY A 323 12.75 -7.32 -30.75
C GLY A 323 12.30 -8.23 -29.59
N ILE A 324 12.87 -9.43 -29.47
CA ILE A 324 12.58 -10.36 -28.37
C ILE A 324 12.99 -9.77 -27.02
N CYS A 325 14.16 -9.13 -26.93
CA CYS A 325 14.60 -8.49 -25.70
C CYS A 325 13.71 -7.29 -25.32
N LEU A 326 13.24 -6.50 -26.31
CA LEU A 326 12.29 -5.40 -26.05
C LEU A 326 10.93 -5.91 -25.58
N LEU A 327 10.38 -6.93 -26.24
CA LEU A 327 9.13 -7.58 -25.81
C LEU A 327 9.22 -8.13 -24.38
N ALA A 328 10.37 -8.71 -24.01
CA ALA A 328 10.60 -9.22 -22.67
C ALA A 328 10.55 -8.13 -21.58
N VAL A 329 10.89 -6.88 -21.91
CA VAL A 329 10.82 -5.73 -20.99
C VAL A 329 9.42 -5.13 -20.96
N PHE A 330 8.86 -4.77 -22.10
CA PHE A 330 7.62 -3.97 -22.15
C PHE A 330 6.33 -4.75 -21.87
N ALA A 331 6.34 -6.09 -21.94
CA ALA A 331 5.16 -6.89 -21.58
C ALA A 331 4.78 -6.81 -20.08
N ASN A 332 5.64 -6.26 -19.22
CA ASN A 332 5.40 -6.16 -17.78
C ASN A 332 4.62 -4.88 -17.36
N ASP A 333 4.77 -3.77 -18.08
CA ASP A 333 4.30 -2.46 -17.61
C ASP A 333 2.78 -2.28 -17.70
N ALA A 334 2.12 -2.99 -18.62
CA ALA A 334 0.66 -2.95 -18.78
C ALA A 334 -0.09 -3.57 -17.59
N TRP A 335 0.53 -4.53 -16.89
CA TRP A 335 -0.10 -5.26 -15.79
C TRP A 335 -0.07 -4.48 -14.46
N VAL A 336 0.86 -3.54 -14.30
CA VAL A 336 1.02 -2.73 -13.08
C VAL A 336 0.12 -1.48 -13.11
N ALA A 337 -0.17 -0.96 -14.30
CA ALA A 337 -0.97 0.26 -14.47
C ALA A 337 -2.47 0.06 -14.23
N GLU A 338 -3.00 -1.17 -14.38
CA GLU A 338 -4.43 -1.47 -14.27
C GLU A 338 -4.96 -1.50 -12.83
N TYR A 339 -4.08 -1.53 -11.82
CA TYR A 339 -4.46 -1.58 -10.40
C TYR A 339 -4.53 -0.20 -9.69
N GLY A 340 -4.42 0.89 -10.43
CA GLY A 340 -4.25 2.25 -9.90
C GLY A 340 -5.52 3.01 -9.48
N SER A 341 -6.72 2.47 -9.65
CA SER A 341 -7.99 3.18 -9.36
C SER A 341 -8.72 2.72 -8.10
N ARG A 342 -7.99 2.30 -7.05
CA ARG A 342 -8.59 1.89 -5.77
C ARG A 342 -8.92 3.12 -4.90
N VAL A 343 -10.08 3.12 -4.25
CA VAL A 343 -10.67 4.32 -3.62
C VAL A 343 -10.13 4.55 -2.21
N ILE A 344 -9.64 5.77 -1.97
CA ILE A 344 -9.14 6.27 -0.68
C ILE A 344 -9.75 7.66 -0.46
N ILE A 345 -10.29 7.93 0.73
CA ILE A 345 -10.99 9.19 1.02
C ILE A 345 -10.05 10.13 1.77
N PRO A 346 -9.61 11.25 1.14
CA PRO A 346 -8.63 12.17 1.72
C PRO A 346 -9.03 12.80 3.05
#